data_AF-A0A8S1FFY1-F1
#
_entry.id   AF-A0A8S1FFY1-F1
#
_cell.length_a   1.000
_cell.length_b   1.000
_cell.length_c   1.000
_cell.angle_alpha   90.00
_cell.angle_beta   90.00
_cell.angle_gamma   90.00
#
_symmetry.space_group_name_H-M   'P 1'
#
loop_
_entity.id
_entity.type
_entity.pdbx_description
1 polymer ?
#
loop_
_entity_poly.entity_id
_entity_poly.type
_entity_poly.pdbx_seq_one_letter_code
_entity_poly.pdbx_strand_id
1 'polypeptide(L)'
;MLKLRPHLGNLARICEIRSTSQWVKASNSENSNENINVEKLFVDADVQRLLTELTEIDLENKVFRPRRTSNQQRSHFALMTEERLEKTRQRMKEEARRFLQFVPIKEPRPNTVQILEKNPLLESFDTSKIVFTDITFDATDQDRTVVVREPDGTLRTANPEEHDRMNRTYYSKPNRPVNQPPLFEDPYLQNALDRDEHEFVLDWACWFYEPDDPAYVKLSQTVFDRVNETQKFHVLTSTRHFGPFVFYLALNDNIPKILNYFGGLGRLADCANLVRLQKTLCPNWRVTIAKGDTDEKIVKDFIKQNARFREQMPDLLNFVNNGVLKAQNTVVKKTRIGRRPDNRKAPINASNIRGEAGPLGELSKEYSVKVVKSEGSESERGSGRWKNRKPKSDDNDSENKD
;
A
#
# COMPACT_ATOMS: atom_id res chain seq x y z
N MET A 1 -58.89 6.18 9.57
CA MET A 1 -57.50 6.36 9.06
C MET A 1 -56.63 6.85 10.21
N LEU A 2 -55.91 5.95 10.86
CA LEU A 2 -54.92 6.29 11.90
C LEU A 2 -53.56 5.79 11.40
N LYS A 3 -52.67 6.72 11.05
CA LYS A 3 -51.29 6.43 10.62
C LYS A 3 -50.44 6.15 11.86
N LEU A 4 -50.15 4.87 12.11
CA LEU A 4 -49.09 4.45 13.03
C LEU A 4 -47.74 4.66 12.35
N ARG A 5 -46.94 5.61 12.86
CA ARG A 5 -45.51 5.69 12.54
C ARG A 5 -44.77 4.70 13.45
N PRO A 6 -43.88 3.83 12.94
CA PRO A 6 -43.01 3.06 13.80
C PRO A 6 -41.97 3.99 14.42
N HIS A 7 -41.87 3.94 15.75
CA HIS A 7 -40.85 4.62 16.53
C HIS A 7 -39.52 3.87 16.30
N LEU A 8 -38.69 4.38 15.38
CA LEU A 8 -37.29 4.00 15.30
C LEU A 8 -36.62 4.53 16.56
N GLY A 9 -36.47 3.68 17.56
CA GLY A 9 -35.65 3.94 18.73
C GLY A 9 -34.22 4.21 18.28
N ASN A 10 -33.63 5.27 18.83
CA ASN A 10 -32.25 5.67 18.60
C ASN A 10 -31.30 4.46 18.66
N LEU A 11 -30.77 4.07 17.49
CA LEU A 11 -29.58 3.24 17.37
C LEU A 11 -28.38 4.05 17.87
N ALA A 12 -28.30 4.21 19.19
CA ALA A 12 -27.06 4.62 19.83
C ALA A 12 -26.06 3.49 19.59
N ARG A 13 -25.07 3.72 18.71
CA ARG A 13 -23.85 2.93 18.62
C ARG A 13 -23.24 2.89 20.02
N ILE A 14 -23.41 1.77 20.71
CA ILE A 14 -22.63 1.47 21.92
C ILE A 14 -21.23 1.10 21.41
N CYS A 15 -20.43 2.12 21.10
CA CYS A 15 -18.99 1.98 21.12
C CYS A 15 -18.61 1.85 22.59
N GLU A 16 -18.36 0.63 23.05
CA GLU A 16 -17.58 0.44 24.27
C GLU A 16 -16.27 1.21 24.10
N ILE A 17 -16.10 2.24 24.92
CA ILE A 17 -14.93 3.11 24.91
C ILE A 17 -13.76 2.27 25.38
N ARG A 18 -13.00 1.70 24.43
CA ARG A 18 -11.63 1.26 24.72
C ARG A 18 -10.84 2.49 25.11
N SER A 19 -10.31 2.50 26.32
CA SER A 19 -9.53 3.61 26.87
C SER A 19 -8.17 3.79 26.19
N THR A 20 -7.71 2.81 25.40
CA THR A 20 -6.45 2.84 24.66
C THR A 20 -6.59 2.15 23.30
N SER A 21 -6.12 2.81 22.24
CA SER A 21 -6.03 2.25 20.87
C SER A 21 -5.24 0.94 20.85
N GLN A 22 -5.62 -0.03 20.00
CA GLN A 22 -4.84 -1.26 19.83
C GLN A 22 -3.52 -1.05 19.08
N TRP A 23 -3.33 0.10 18.44
CA TRP A 23 -2.09 0.46 17.75
C TRP A 23 -1.02 1.04 18.68
N VAL A 24 -1.41 1.47 19.89
CA VAL A 24 -0.51 1.99 20.92
C VAL A 24 -0.09 0.85 21.86
N LYS A 25 1.22 0.64 21.99
CA LYS A 25 1.78 -0.36 22.93
C LYS A 25 1.71 0.14 24.37
N ALA A 26 1.44 -0.78 25.30
CA ALA A 26 1.26 -0.51 26.73
C ALA A 26 2.47 0.19 27.40
N SER A 27 3.68 0.03 26.87
CA SER A 27 4.87 0.74 27.37
C SER A 27 4.78 2.27 27.20
N ASN A 28 3.87 2.77 26.37
CA ASN A 28 3.68 4.21 26.11
C ASN A 28 2.43 4.78 26.80
N SER A 29 1.55 3.95 27.38
CA SER A 29 0.27 4.42 27.96
C SER A 29 0.42 5.13 29.31
N GLU A 30 1.60 5.09 29.93
CA GLU A 30 1.84 5.74 31.24
C GLU A 30 1.86 7.29 31.16
N ASN A 31 2.01 7.88 29.97
CA ASN A 31 2.22 9.32 29.79
C ASN A 31 1.08 10.09 29.12
N SER A 32 -0.02 9.42 28.71
CA SER A 32 -1.13 10.08 28.00
C SER A 32 -2.49 9.62 28.53
N ASN A 33 -3.06 10.40 29.44
CA ASN A 33 -4.46 10.27 29.90
C ASN A 33 -5.49 10.71 28.84
N GLU A 34 -5.08 10.92 27.60
CA GLU A 34 -5.93 11.37 26.50
C GLU A 34 -6.29 10.19 25.59
N ASN A 35 -7.57 10.08 25.26
CA ASN A 35 -8.08 9.06 24.35
C ASN A 35 -7.63 9.40 22.92
N ILE A 36 -6.46 8.89 22.51
CA ILE A 36 -5.87 9.16 21.19
C ILE A 36 -6.71 8.48 20.10
N ASN A 37 -7.35 9.28 19.24
CA ASN A 37 -8.02 8.78 18.05
C ASN A 37 -7.03 8.61 16.89
N VAL A 38 -6.52 7.40 16.73
CA VAL A 38 -5.47 7.06 15.75
C VAL A 38 -5.94 7.23 14.31
N GLU A 39 -7.20 6.89 14.01
CA GLU A 39 -7.75 7.01 12.65
C GLU A 39 -7.77 8.47 12.20
N LYS A 40 -8.21 9.37 13.08
CA LYS A 40 -8.26 10.80 12.79
C LYS A 40 -6.86 11.36 12.56
N LEU A 41 -5.91 11.02 13.44
CA LEU A 41 -4.51 11.44 13.30
C LEU A 41 -3.88 10.94 12.00
N PHE A 42 -4.22 9.72 11.56
CA PHE A 42 -3.71 9.21 10.31
C PHE A 42 -4.25 9.98 9.10
N VAL A 43 -5.53 10.39 9.12
CA VAL A 43 -6.18 11.10 8.01
C VAL A 43 -5.78 12.59 7.94
N ASP A 44 -5.19 13.15 9.00
CA ASP A 44 -4.77 14.56 9.04
C ASP A 44 -3.84 14.92 7.87
N ALA A 45 -4.13 16.06 7.22
CA ALA A 45 -3.45 16.48 5.99
C ALA A 45 -1.94 16.71 6.18
N ASP A 46 -1.53 17.24 7.33
CA ASP A 46 -0.12 17.45 7.65
C ASP A 46 0.63 16.11 7.86
N VAL A 47 -0.03 15.12 8.48
CA VAL A 47 0.52 13.77 8.68
C VAL A 47 0.64 13.07 7.32
N GLN A 48 -0.40 13.11 6.50
CA GLN A 48 -0.37 12.53 5.15
C GLN A 48 0.69 13.18 4.26
N ARG A 49 0.88 14.51 4.34
CA ARG A 49 1.96 15.20 3.62
C ARG A 49 3.33 14.67 4.05
N LEU A 50 3.61 14.63 5.35
CA LEU A 50 4.88 14.14 5.89
C LEU A 50 5.12 12.67 5.51
N LEU A 51 4.12 11.80 5.65
CA LEU A 51 4.23 10.39 5.26
C LEU A 51 4.48 10.22 3.76
N THR A 52 3.84 11.04 2.92
CA THR A 52 4.05 11.02 1.46
C THR A 52 5.45 11.49 1.09
N GLU A 53 5.98 12.52 1.76
CA GLU A 53 7.36 12.99 1.55
C GLU A 53 8.40 11.95 1.98
N LEU A 54 8.17 11.29 3.12
CA LEU A 54 9.01 10.19 3.61
C LEU A 54 8.96 8.97 2.68
N THR A 55 7.82 8.76 2.01
CA THR A 55 7.64 7.67 1.04
C THR A 55 8.30 8.05 -0.28
N GLU A 56 9.57 7.67 -0.41
CA GLU A 56 10.28 7.80 -1.68
C GLU A 56 9.54 7.06 -2.81
N ILE A 57 9.53 7.63 -4.01
CA ILE A 57 8.92 7.04 -5.19
C ILE A 57 10.02 6.47 -6.10
N ASP A 58 10.36 5.19 -5.90
CA ASP A 58 11.20 4.44 -6.85
C ASP A 58 10.33 3.83 -7.96
N LEU A 59 10.35 4.47 -9.12
CA LEU A 59 9.59 4.06 -10.30
C LEU A 59 10.05 2.71 -10.85
N GLU A 60 11.36 2.48 -10.93
CA GLU A 60 11.91 1.37 -11.74
C GLU A 60 11.99 0.06 -10.98
N ASN A 61 12.51 0.07 -9.75
CA ASN A 61 12.78 -1.19 -9.04
C ASN A 61 11.64 -1.64 -8.14
N LYS A 62 10.79 -0.70 -7.69
CA LYS A 62 9.71 -0.97 -6.75
C LYS A 62 8.34 -0.87 -7.40
N VAL A 63 7.90 0.35 -7.76
CA VAL A 63 6.51 0.59 -8.20
C VAL A 63 6.18 -0.19 -9.47
N PHE A 64 6.99 -0.02 -10.52
CA PHE A 64 6.77 -0.68 -11.82
C PHE A 64 7.68 -1.89 -12.03
N ARG A 65 7.96 -2.64 -10.95
CA ARG A 65 8.74 -3.87 -11.07
C ARG A 65 8.07 -4.87 -12.02
N PRO A 66 8.83 -5.61 -12.83
CA PRO A 66 8.26 -6.61 -13.72
C PRO A 66 7.61 -7.74 -12.91
N ARG A 67 6.30 -7.93 -13.09
CA ARG A 67 5.51 -9.00 -12.44
C ARG A 67 5.33 -10.18 -13.38
N ARG A 68 5.19 -11.38 -12.80
CA ARG A 68 4.80 -12.58 -13.55
C ARG A 68 3.28 -12.56 -13.69
N THR A 69 2.79 -12.27 -14.88
CA THR A 69 1.37 -12.34 -15.24
C THR A 69 1.12 -13.58 -16.10
N SER A 70 -0.10 -14.11 -16.10
CA SER A 70 -0.50 -15.24 -16.96
C SER A 70 -0.21 -14.97 -18.44
N ASN A 71 -0.52 -13.77 -18.90
CA ASN A 71 -0.32 -13.35 -20.29
C ASN A 71 0.87 -12.38 -20.37
N GLN A 72 1.90 -12.76 -21.12
CA GLN A 72 3.03 -11.88 -21.42
C GLN A 72 2.67 -10.98 -22.61
N GLN A 73 2.58 -9.68 -22.36
CA GLN A 73 2.39 -8.69 -23.42
C GLN A 73 3.73 -8.40 -24.11
N ARG A 74 3.68 -8.18 -25.44
CA ARG A 74 4.86 -7.76 -26.20
C ARG A 74 5.23 -6.33 -25.83
N SER A 75 6.53 -6.05 -25.70
CA SER A 75 7.01 -4.69 -25.41
C SER A 75 6.75 -3.77 -26.61
N HIS A 76 6.12 -2.62 -26.36
CA HIS A 76 5.95 -1.57 -27.35
C HIS A 76 7.13 -0.60 -27.30
N PHE A 77 7.79 -0.40 -28.44
CA PHE A 77 8.87 0.56 -28.59
C PHE A 77 8.36 1.81 -29.30
N ALA A 78 8.72 2.99 -28.81
CA ALA A 78 8.37 4.27 -29.41
C ALA A 78 9.57 5.21 -29.39
N LEU A 79 9.81 5.92 -30.48
CA LEU A 79 10.80 6.99 -30.56
C LEU A 79 10.18 8.28 -29.98
N MET A 80 10.83 8.87 -28.98
CA MET A 80 10.35 10.05 -28.27
C MET A 80 11.39 11.16 -28.30
N THR A 81 10.94 12.41 -28.34
CA THR A 81 11.76 13.59 -28.05
C THR A 81 11.97 13.72 -26.54
N GLU A 82 12.97 14.48 -26.10
CA GLU A 82 13.24 14.69 -24.66
C GLU A 82 12.03 15.26 -23.91
N GLU A 83 11.33 16.23 -24.51
CA GLU A 83 10.11 16.79 -23.94
C GLU A 83 9.00 15.72 -23.74
N ARG A 84 8.86 14.81 -24.71
CA ARG A 84 7.89 13.69 -24.60
C ARG A 84 8.32 12.66 -23.56
N LEU A 85 9.62 12.43 -23.41
CA LEU A 85 10.16 11.56 -22.39
C LEU A 85 9.86 12.11 -20.99
N GLU A 86 10.08 13.40 -20.76
CA GLU A 86 9.83 14.02 -19.45
C GLU A 86 8.33 14.06 -19.12
N LYS A 87 7.47 14.38 -20.10
CA LYS A 87 6.01 14.27 -19.92
C LYS A 87 5.57 12.84 -19.59
N THR A 88 6.18 11.84 -20.22
CA THR A 88 5.92 10.43 -19.91
C THR A 88 6.36 10.08 -18.48
N ARG A 89 7.54 10.53 -18.05
CA ARG A 89 8.03 10.35 -16.67
C ARG A 89 7.12 11.00 -15.65
N GLN A 90 6.60 12.19 -15.93
CA GLN A 90 5.66 12.88 -15.04
C GLN A 90 4.36 12.09 -14.90
N ARG A 91 3.79 11.59 -16.01
CA ARG A 91 2.61 10.72 -15.97
C ARG A 91 2.86 9.45 -15.17
N MET A 92 4.02 8.81 -15.35
CA MET A 92 4.42 7.64 -14.56
C MET A 92 4.51 7.96 -13.06
N LYS A 93 5.01 9.15 -12.69
CA LYS A 93 5.02 9.61 -11.28
C LYS A 93 3.61 9.82 -10.72
N GLU A 94 2.69 10.36 -11.53
CA GLU A 94 1.29 10.54 -11.12
C GLU A 94 0.57 9.20 -10.94
N GLU A 95 0.80 8.24 -11.83
CA GLU A 95 0.30 6.87 -11.69
C GLU A 95 0.92 6.16 -10.47
N ALA A 96 2.22 6.33 -10.25
CA ALA A 96 2.90 5.80 -9.09
C ALA A 96 2.30 6.31 -7.78
N ARG A 97 1.95 7.60 -7.71
CA ARG A 97 1.26 8.19 -6.55
C ARG A 97 -0.10 7.53 -6.29
N ARG A 98 -0.85 7.16 -7.34
CA ARG A 98 -2.11 6.43 -7.19
C ARG A 98 -1.90 5.02 -6.65
N PHE A 99 -0.87 4.31 -7.12
CA PHE A 99 -0.54 2.99 -6.61
C PHE A 99 0.01 3.00 -5.17
N LEU A 100 0.66 4.09 -4.77
CA LEU A 100 1.24 4.27 -3.44
C LEU A 100 0.26 4.90 -2.43
N GLN A 101 -1.03 4.99 -2.76
CA GLN A 101 -2.03 5.40 -1.79
C GLN A 101 -1.99 4.47 -0.57
N PHE A 102 -1.85 5.06 0.62
CA PHE A 102 -1.68 4.29 1.84
C PHE A 102 -2.91 3.47 2.19
N VAL A 103 -2.66 2.33 2.82
CA VAL A 103 -3.71 1.52 3.42
C VAL A 103 -4.29 2.28 4.63
N PRO A 104 -5.61 2.44 4.73
CA PRO A 104 -6.20 3.11 5.88
C PRO A 104 -5.92 2.33 7.16
N ILE A 105 -5.58 3.04 8.23
CA ILE A 105 -5.46 2.48 9.57
C ILE A 105 -6.81 2.64 10.27
N LYS A 106 -7.36 1.52 10.75
CA LYS A 106 -8.60 1.49 11.54
C LYS A 106 -8.38 0.81 12.89
N GLU A 107 -9.17 1.20 13.87
CA GLU A 107 -9.27 0.45 15.11
C GLU A 107 -9.99 -0.87 14.86
N PRO A 108 -9.53 -1.97 15.50
CA PRO A 108 -10.12 -3.27 15.28
C PRO A 108 -11.48 -3.38 15.95
N ARG A 109 -12.46 -3.85 15.18
CA ARG A 109 -13.84 -4.00 15.65
C ARG A 109 -13.94 -5.00 16.82
N PRO A 110 -14.88 -4.77 17.76
CA PRO A 110 -15.05 -5.68 18.89
C PRO A 110 -15.64 -7.02 18.43
N ASN A 111 -15.23 -8.11 19.07
CA ASN A 111 -15.80 -9.44 18.86
C ASN A 111 -17.07 -9.65 19.72
N THR A 112 -17.80 -8.58 20.03
CA THR A 112 -19.00 -8.66 20.85
C THR A 112 -20.18 -9.09 20.00
N VAL A 113 -20.93 -10.07 20.50
CA VAL A 113 -22.16 -10.55 19.87
C VAL A 113 -23.35 -9.96 20.58
N GLN A 114 -24.34 -9.52 19.81
CA GLN A 114 -25.62 -9.08 20.35
C GLN A 114 -26.59 -10.24 20.29
N ILE A 115 -27.17 -10.60 21.44
CA ILE A 115 -28.23 -11.61 21.52
C ILE A 115 -29.54 -10.92 21.14
N LEU A 116 -30.20 -11.44 20.11
CA LEU A 116 -31.47 -10.93 19.61
C LEU A 116 -32.65 -11.61 20.31
N GLU A 117 -32.54 -12.92 20.51
CA GLU A 117 -33.63 -13.75 21.04
C GLU A 117 -33.05 -15.01 21.70
N LYS A 118 -33.69 -15.54 22.74
CA LYS A 118 -33.34 -16.84 23.33
C LYS A 118 -34.60 -17.68 23.50
N ASN A 119 -34.70 -18.79 22.77
CA ASN A 119 -35.85 -19.68 22.78
C ASN A 119 -35.47 -21.08 23.30
N PRO A 120 -35.79 -21.40 24.57
CA PRO A 120 -35.46 -22.71 25.15
C PRO A 120 -36.11 -23.90 24.45
N LEU A 121 -37.25 -23.70 23.77
CA LEU A 121 -37.95 -24.77 23.04
C LEU A 121 -37.17 -25.30 21.82
N LEU A 122 -36.20 -24.52 21.34
CA LEU A 122 -35.35 -24.89 20.21
C LEU A 122 -33.98 -25.43 20.66
N GLU A 123 -33.79 -25.59 21.97
CA GLU A 123 -32.58 -26.18 22.53
C GLU A 123 -32.46 -27.64 22.07
N SER A 124 -31.27 -28.01 21.58
CA SER A 124 -30.98 -29.35 21.05
C SER A 124 -31.85 -29.78 19.86
N PHE A 125 -32.48 -28.85 19.14
CA PHE A 125 -33.19 -29.15 17.90
C PHE A 125 -32.23 -29.62 16.79
N ASP A 126 -31.06 -28.99 16.70
CA ASP A 126 -29.97 -29.37 15.80
C ASP A 126 -28.65 -29.47 16.58
N THR A 127 -27.72 -30.25 16.04
CA THR A 127 -26.35 -30.43 16.55
C THR A 127 -25.41 -29.30 16.13
N SER A 128 -25.73 -28.61 15.03
CA SER A 128 -24.88 -27.58 14.42
C SER A 128 -25.52 -26.20 14.52
N LYS A 129 -24.68 -25.16 14.49
CA LYS A 129 -25.16 -23.77 14.40
C LYS A 129 -25.66 -23.48 12.98
N ILE A 130 -26.78 -22.77 12.87
CA ILE A 130 -27.36 -22.36 11.59
C ILE A 130 -27.08 -20.88 11.37
N VAL A 131 -26.49 -20.54 10.23
CA VAL A 131 -26.15 -19.16 9.88
C VAL A 131 -27.09 -18.65 8.80
N PHE A 132 -27.83 -17.58 9.12
CA PHE A 132 -28.71 -16.90 8.18
C PHE A 132 -28.02 -15.64 7.68
N THR A 133 -27.94 -15.49 6.36
CA THR A 133 -27.29 -14.34 5.70
C THR A 133 -28.30 -13.68 4.76
N ASP A 134 -28.47 -12.37 4.90
CA ASP A 134 -29.23 -11.59 3.93
C ASP A 134 -28.41 -11.42 2.64
N ILE A 135 -29.00 -11.76 1.49
CA ILE A 135 -28.39 -11.71 0.15
C ILE A 135 -28.96 -10.58 -0.72
N THR A 136 -29.53 -9.54 -0.11
CA THR A 136 -29.95 -8.31 -0.81
C THR A 136 -28.78 -7.66 -1.56
N PHE A 137 -28.99 -7.31 -2.83
CA PHE A 137 -27.93 -6.78 -3.69
C PHE A 137 -27.54 -5.34 -3.35
N ASP A 138 -28.49 -4.53 -2.88
CA ASP A 138 -28.28 -3.10 -2.59
C ASP A 138 -27.58 -2.83 -1.24
N ALA A 139 -27.40 -3.87 -0.42
CA ALA A 139 -26.70 -3.76 0.86
C ALA A 139 -25.18 -3.81 0.66
N THR A 140 -24.45 -2.93 1.36
CA THR A 140 -22.98 -2.96 1.38
C THR A 140 -22.47 -4.19 2.15
N ASP A 141 -21.21 -4.58 1.89
CA ASP A 141 -20.57 -5.69 2.63
C ASP A 141 -20.64 -5.46 4.16
N GLN A 142 -20.59 -4.20 4.63
CA GLN A 142 -20.64 -3.87 6.06
C GLN A 142 -22.06 -3.83 6.64
N ASP A 143 -23.04 -3.34 5.88
CA ASP A 143 -24.42 -3.16 6.37
C ASP A 143 -25.25 -4.47 6.31
N ARG A 144 -24.70 -5.51 5.68
CA ARG A 144 -25.37 -6.80 5.50
C ARG A 144 -25.62 -7.49 6.83
N THR A 145 -26.85 -7.97 7.03
CA THR A 145 -27.23 -8.68 8.25
C THR A 145 -26.86 -10.16 8.16
N VAL A 146 -26.11 -10.63 9.16
CA VAL A 146 -25.77 -12.04 9.34
C VAL A 146 -26.08 -12.41 10.78
N VAL A 147 -26.94 -13.41 10.97
CA VAL A 147 -27.36 -13.90 12.28
C VAL A 147 -27.09 -15.38 12.41
N VAL A 148 -26.76 -15.81 13.62
CA VAL A 148 -26.39 -17.18 13.95
C VAL A 148 -27.36 -17.70 14.99
N ARG A 149 -27.99 -18.85 14.71
CA ARG A 149 -28.76 -19.62 15.68
C ARG A 149 -27.85 -20.71 16.23
N GLU A 150 -27.59 -20.62 17.53
CA GLU A 150 -26.83 -21.62 18.28
C GLU A 150 -27.70 -22.83 18.65
N PRO A 151 -27.11 -24.00 18.92
CA PRO A 151 -27.83 -25.21 19.33
C PRO A 151 -28.59 -25.03 20.66
N ASP A 152 -28.19 -24.06 21.49
CA ASP A 152 -28.85 -23.69 22.74
C ASP A 152 -30.17 -22.90 22.51
N GLY A 153 -30.63 -22.78 21.27
CA GLY A 153 -31.82 -22.01 20.89
C GLY A 153 -31.62 -20.48 20.89
N THR A 154 -30.39 -20.00 21.08
CA THR A 154 -30.06 -18.56 21.12
C THR A 154 -29.83 -18.01 19.70
N LEU A 155 -30.51 -16.91 19.35
CA LEU A 155 -30.24 -16.12 18.15
C LEU A 155 -29.34 -14.94 18.49
N ARG A 156 -28.19 -14.86 17.83
CA ARG A 156 -27.25 -13.75 18.00
C ARG A 156 -26.81 -13.19 16.66
N THR A 157 -26.23 -11.99 16.67
CA THR A 157 -25.48 -11.48 15.53
C THR A 157 -24.22 -12.31 15.30
N ALA A 158 -23.76 -12.37 14.05
CA ALA A 158 -22.52 -13.03 13.69
C ALA A 158 -21.30 -12.30 14.27
N ASN A 159 -20.26 -13.07 14.61
CA ASN A 159 -18.95 -12.51 14.89
C ASN A 159 -18.37 -11.85 13.63
N PRO A 160 -17.43 -10.90 13.77
CA PRO A 160 -16.64 -10.36 12.67
C PRO A 160 -16.17 -11.40 11.63
N GLU A 161 -15.48 -12.44 12.11
CA GLU A 161 -14.94 -13.50 11.25
C GLU A 161 -16.04 -14.28 10.52
N GLU A 162 -17.13 -14.61 11.21
CA GLU A 162 -18.27 -15.32 10.65
C GLU A 162 -18.97 -14.48 9.58
N HIS A 163 -19.18 -13.20 9.86
CA HIS A 163 -19.79 -12.22 8.94
C HIS A 163 -18.98 -12.09 7.65
N ASP A 164 -17.69 -11.84 7.77
CA ASP A 164 -16.81 -11.67 6.59
C ASP A 164 -16.70 -12.97 5.79
N ARG A 165 -16.68 -14.14 6.46
CA ARG A 165 -16.63 -15.45 5.81
C ARG A 165 -17.91 -15.75 5.04
N MET A 166 -19.07 -15.43 5.60
CA MET A 166 -20.35 -15.57 4.88
C MET A 166 -20.45 -14.62 3.71
N ASN A 167 -20.03 -13.37 3.88
CA ASN A 167 -19.95 -12.41 2.77
C ASN A 167 -19.07 -12.93 1.63
N ARG A 168 -17.90 -13.50 1.93
CA ARG A 168 -17.02 -14.12 0.93
C ARG A 168 -17.65 -15.33 0.22
N THR A 169 -18.50 -16.07 0.92
CA THR A 169 -19.15 -17.28 0.38
C THR A 169 -20.22 -16.92 -0.63
N TYR A 170 -21.08 -15.94 -0.32
CA TYR A 170 -22.16 -15.50 -1.22
C TYR A 170 -21.69 -14.49 -2.27
N TYR A 171 -20.78 -13.58 -1.90
CA TYR A 171 -20.23 -12.54 -2.77
C TYR A 171 -18.74 -12.83 -3.05
N SER A 172 -18.50 -13.88 -3.82
CA SER A 172 -17.15 -14.29 -4.17
C SER A 172 -16.43 -13.21 -4.99
N LYS A 173 -15.27 -12.76 -4.49
CA LYS A 173 -14.34 -11.91 -5.24
C LYS A 173 -13.32 -12.82 -5.92
N PRO A 174 -12.95 -12.58 -7.19
CA PRO A 174 -12.04 -13.45 -7.91
C PRO A 174 -10.70 -13.54 -7.17
N ASN A 175 -10.18 -14.76 -7.01
CA ASN A 175 -8.90 -15.03 -6.33
C ASN A 175 -8.84 -14.60 -4.84
N ARG A 176 -9.99 -14.36 -4.17
CA ARG A 176 -10.06 -14.23 -2.70
C ARG A 176 -10.61 -15.53 -2.12
N PRO A 177 -9.82 -16.33 -1.38
CA PRO A 177 -10.32 -17.56 -0.78
C PRO A 177 -11.32 -17.26 0.35
N VAL A 178 -12.23 -18.20 0.62
CA VAL A 178 -13.20 -18.10 1.72
C VAL A 178 -12.49 -18.28 3.06
N ASN A 179 -11.66 -19.31 3.18
CA ASN A 179 -10.93 -19.60 4.42
C ASN A 179 -9.64 -18.80 4.52
N GLN A 180 -9.22 -18.54 5.75
CA GLN A 180 -7.93 -17.95 6.02
C GLN A 180 -6.84 -18.81 5.41
N PRO A 181 -5.91 -18.22 4.64
CA PRO A 181 -4.90 -19.05 4.03
C PRO A 181 -3.70 -19.27 4.96
N PRO A 182 -2.94 -20.36 4.76
CA PRO A 182 -1.85 -20.74 5.67
C PRO A 182 -0.68 -19.74 5.75
N LEU A 183 -0.53 -18.82 4.79
CA LEU A 183 0.58 -17.85 4.77
C LEU A 183 0.62 -16.96 6.02
N PHE A 184 -0.54 -16.68 6.61
CA PHE A 184 -0.65 -15.81 7.79
C PHE A 184 -0.35 -16.51 9.11
N GLU A 185 -0.14 -17.83 9.07
CA GLU A 185 0.15 -18.66 10.23
C GLU A 185 1.61 -19.15 10.20
N ASP A 186 2.15 -19.40 11.39
CA ASP A 186 3.46 -20.01 11.54
C ASP A 186 3.38 -21.51 11.20
N PRO A 187 4.37 -22.09 10.50
CA PRO A 187 5.70 -21.54 10.19
C PRO A 187 5.81 -20.76 8.86
N TYR A 188 4.73 -20.71 8.06
CA TYR A 188 4.79 -20.13 6.71
C TYR A 188 5.03 -18.63 6.72
N LEU A 189 4.44 -17.92 7.69
CA LEU A 189 4.67 -16.50 7.90
C LEU A 189 6.17 -16.23 8.13
N GLN A 190 6.79 -16.91 9.10
CA GLN A 190 8.23 -16.77 9.36
C GLN A 190 9.08 -17.02 8.12
N ASN A 191 8.80 -18.12 7.40
CA ASN A 191 9.51 -18.46 6.17
C ASN A 191 9.42 -17.37 5.09
N ALA A 192 8.27 -16.71 4.95
CA ALA A 192 8.09 -15.60 4.01
C ALA A 192 8.88 -14.36 4.45
N LEU A 193 8.83 -14.03 5.74
CA LEU A 193 9.56 -12.87 6.30
C LEU A 193 11.08 -13.05 6.21
N ASP A 194 11.58 -14.28 6.40
CA ASP A 194 13.00 -14.60 6.26
C ASP A 194 13.50 -14.47 4.82
N ARG A 195 12.60 -14.63 3.83
CA ARG A 195 12.88 -14.43 2.39
C ARG A 195 12.76 -12.97 1.94
N ASP A 196 12.48 -12.06 2.86
CA ASP A 196 12.21 -10.64 2.61
C ASP A 196 10.88 -10.36 1.88
N GLU A 197 9.91 -11.28 1.95
CA GLU A 197 8.62 -11.18 1.25
C GLU A 197 7.56 -10.40 2.08
N HIS A 198 7.98 -9.40 2.85
CA HIS A 198 7.11 -8.61 3.75
C HIS A 198 6.01 -7.87 2.97
N GLU A 199 6.35 -7.25 1.83
CA GLU A 199 5.39 -6.58 0.96
C GLU A 199 4.33 -7.54 0.43
N PHE A 200 4.72 -8.76 0.07
CA PHE A 200 3.81 -9.78 -0.44
C PHE A 200 2.81 -10.23 0.63
N VAL A 201 3.27 -10.46 1.87
CA VAL A 201 2.40 -10.81 2.99
C VAL A 201 1.40 -9.69 3.27
N LEU A 202 1.84 -8.43 3.32
CA LEU A 202 0.97 -7.28 3.60
C LEU A 202 -0.02 -7.00 2.45
N ASP A 203 0.42 -7.10 1.20
CA ASP A 203 -0.47 -6.96 0.03
C ASP A 203 -1.56 -8.03 0.05
N TRP A 204 -1.20 -9.26 0.39
CA TRP A 204 -2.16 -10.35 0.46
C TRP A 204 -3.07 -10.25 1.69
N ALA A 205 -2.58 -9.71 2.81
CA ALA A 205 -3.38 -9.39 3.97
C ALA A 205 -4.44 -8.33 3.64
N CYS A 206 -4.08 -7.25 2.94
CA CYS A 206 -5.05 -6.27 2.46
C CYS A 206 -6.02 -6.84 1.42
N TRP A 207 -5.59 -7.85 0.67
CA TRP A 207 -6.47 -8.53 -0.27
C TRP A 207 -7.44 -9.47 0.43
N PHE A 208 -7.11 -10.04 1.58
CA PHE A 208 -7.94 -11.02 2.27
C PHE A 208 -8.82 -10.40 3.37
N TYR A 209 -8.22 -9.65 4.29
CA TYR A 209 -8.89 -9.03 5.43
C TYR A 209 -9.45 -7.65 5.11
N GLU A 210 -10.41 -7.23 5.93
CA GLU A 210 -10.82 -5.84 6.01
C GLU A 210 -9.90 -5.05 6.98
N PRO A 211 -9.71 -3.74 6.79
CA PRO A 211 -8.72 -2.95 7.55
C PRO A 211 -9.02 -2.84 9.06
N ASP A 212 -10.26 -3.07 9.47
CA ASP A 212 -10.74 -3.09 10.85
C ASP A 212 -10.81 -4.51 11.46
N ASP A 213 -10.36 -5.54 10.73
CA ASP A 213 -10.29 -6.90 11.27
C ASP A 213 -9.17 -7.02 12.33
N PRO A 214 -9.45 -7.53 13.55
CA PRO A 214 -8.43 -7.75 14.57
C PRO A 214 -7.26 -8.63 14.11
N ALA A 215 -7.50 -9.62 13.23
CA ALA A 215 -6.43 -10.46 12.68
C ALA A 215 -5.49 -9.66 11.77
N TYR A 216 -6.03 -8.75 10.96
CA TYR A 216 -5.24 -7.86 10.09
C TYR A 216 -4.34 -6.93 10.91
N VAL A 217 -4.90 -6.31 11.96
CA VAL A 217 -4.15 -5.41 12.84
C VAL A 217 -2.98 -6.14 13.50
N LYS A 218 -3.25 -7.32 14.10
CA LYS A 218 -2.21 -8.15 14.73
C LYS A 218 -1.12 -8.57 13.75
N LEU A 219 -1.49 -9.02 12.56
CA LEU A 219 -0.54 -9.41 11.52
C LEU A 219 0.33 -8.22 11.09
N SER A 220 -0.28 -7.05 10.86
CA SER A 220 0.43 -5.84 10.47
C SER A 220 1.44 -5.41 11.54
N GLN A 221 1.04 -5.39 12.82
CA GLN A 221 1.93 -5.09 13.94
C GLN A 221 3.10 -6.07 14.03
N THR A 222 2.84 -7.37 13.89
CA THR A 222 3.87 -8.43 13.91
C THR A 222 4.89 -8.22 12.79
N VAL A 223 4.43 -7.94 11.57
CA VAL A 223 5.31 -7.67 10.43
C VAL A 223 6.11 -6.38 10.65
N PHE A 224 5.49 -5.31 11.14
CA PHE A 224 6.17 -4.03 11.41
C PHE A 224 7.24 -4.16 12.50
N ASP A 225 6.94 -4.86 13.58
CA ASP A 225 7.90 -5.13 14.65
C ASP A 225 9.11 -5.90 14.12
N ARG A 226 8.88 -6.97 13.36
CA ARG A 226 9.97 -7.77 12.78
C ARG A 226 10.81 -6.98 11.78
N VAL A 227 10.20 -6.11 10.97
CA VAL A 227 10.95 -5.22 10.05
C VAL A 227 11.86 -4.27 10.85
N ASN A 228 11.35 -3.74 11.97
CA ASN A 228 12.12 -2.84 12.81
C ASN A 228 13.22 -3.56 13.63
N GLU A 229 12.98 -4.80 14.05
CA GLU A 229 13.99 -5.65 14.71
C GLU A 229 15.11 -6.05 13.75
N THR A 230 14.76 -6.50 12.54
CA THR A 230 15.73 -6.92 11.52
C THR A 230 16.38 -5.76 10.78
N GLN A 231 15.91 -4.52 10.99
CA GLN A 231 16.35 -3.29 10.32
C GLN A 231 16.25 -3.35 8.77
N LYS A 232 15.35 -4.18 8.24
CA LYS A 232 15.15 -4.39 6.79
C LYS A 232 14.17 -3.36 6.18
N PHE A 233 14.38 -2.08 6.46
CA PHE A 233 13.47 -1.01 6.04
C PHE A 233 13.30 -0.91 4.52
N HIS A 234 14.36 -1.20 3.76
CA HIS A 234 14.38 -1.19 2.29
C HIS A 234 13.33 -2.12 1.63
N VAL A 235 12.78 -3.09 2.35
CA VAL A 235 11.75 -3.97 1.82
C VAL A 235 10.44 -3.20 1.64
N LEU A 236 10.09 -2.37 2.63
CA LEU A 236 8.84 -1.60 2.63
C LEU A 236 8.98 -0.20 2.02
N THR A 237 10.20 0.33 1.83
CA THR A 237 10.39 1.62 1.14
C THR A 237 9.78 1.59 -0.26
N SER A 238 9.15 2.70 -0.66
CA SER A 238 8.43 2.84 -1.94
C SER A 238 7.28 1.84 -2.12
N THR A 239 6.58 1.51 -1.03
CA THR A 239 5.35 0.70 -1.05
C THR A 239 4.21 1.44 -0.33
N ARG A 240 2.96 1.06 -0.61
CA ARG A 240 1.76 1.60 0.07
C ARG A 240 1.71 1.30 1.58
N HIS A 241 2.55 0.37 2.06
CA HIS A 241 2.61 -0.01 3.47
C HIS A 241 3.63 0.81 4.26
N PHE A 242 4.48 1.60 3.58
CA PHE A 242 5.50 2.40 4.24
C PHE A 242 4.91 3.48 5.15
N GLY A 243 3.89 4.21 4.69
CA GLY A 243 3.21 5.22 5.48
C GLY A 243 2.65 4.65 6.79
N PRO A 244 1.80 3.60 6.74
CA PRO A 244 1.30 2.96 7.96
C PRO A 244 2.38 2.43 8.89
N PHE A 245 3.45 1.85 8.33
CA PHE A 245 4.59 1.37 9.10
C PHE A 245 5.30 2.49 9.87
N VAL A 246 5.64 3.59 9.19
CA VAL A 246 6.33 4.74 9.80
C VAL A 246 5.43 5.42 10.84
N PHE A 247 4.14 5.55 10.53
CA PHE A 247 3.15 6.08 11.46
C PHE A 247 3.06 5.22 12.74
N TYR A 248 3.02 3.89 12.60
CA TYR A 248 3.02 2.96 13.73
C TYR A 248 4.30 3.08 14.59
N LEU A 249 5.47 3.22 13.97
CA LEU A 249 6.72 3.44 14.72
C LEU A 249 6.71 4.77 15.47
N ALA A 250 6.18 5.82 14.85
CA ALA A 250 6.14 7.14 15.44
C ALA A 250 5.16 7.23 16.63
N LEU A 251 4.01 6.57 16.51
CA LEU A 251 3.02 6.42 17.59
C LEU A 251 3.60 5.72 18.84
N ASN A 252 4.53 4.79 18.63
CA ASN A 252 5.10 3.95 19.68
C ASN A 252 6.52 4.37 20.12
N ASP A 253 6.97 5.59 19.77
CA ASP A 253 8.30 6.13 20.11
C ASP A 253 9.47 5.19 19.70
N ASN A 254 9.29 4.43 18.61
CA ASN A 254 10.25 3.43 18.12
C ASN A 254 10.87 3.82 16.77
N ILE A 255 11.17 5.11 16.64
CA ILE A 255 11.78 5.74 15.47
C ILE A 255 13.32 5.64 15.38
N PRO A 256 14.12 5.49 16.45
CA PRO A 256 15.59 5.56 16.39
C PRO A 256 16.25 4.73 15.29
N LYS A 257 15.80 3.49 15.08
CA LYS A 257 16.41 2.57 14.11
C LYS A 257 16.19 3.02 12.66
N ILE A 258 14.99 3.53 12.33
CA ILE A 258 14.70 4.05 11.00
C ILE A 258 15.37 5.42 10.77
N LEU A 259 15.55 6.24 11.82
CA LEU A 259 16.37 7.44 11.75
C LEU A 259 17.83 7.11 11.43
N ASN A 260 18.37 6.06 12.04
CA ASN A 260 19.71 5.59 11.72
C ASN A 260 19.83 5.14 10.26
N TYR A 261 18.80 4.46 9.73
CA TYR A 261 18.75 4.06 8.32
C TYR A 261 18.78 5.26 7.38
N PHE A 262 17.95 6.29 7.62
CA PHE A 262 17.97 7.51 6.80
C PHE A 262 19.28 8.31 6.94
N GLY A 263 19.84 8.37 8.15
CA GLY A 263 21.15 8.99 8.41
C GLY A 263 22.29 8.29 7.65
N GLY A 264 22.28 6.96 7.62
CA GLY A 264 23.24 6.17 6.84
C GLY A 264 23.16 6.40 5.33
N LEU A 265 21.98 6.75 4.81
CA LEU A 265 21.75 7.16 3.42
C LEU A 265 22.06 8.63 3.14
N GLY A 266 22.36 9.44 4.17
CA GLY A 266 22.59 10.89 4.03
C GLY A 266 21.33 11.72 3.85
N ARG A 267 20.16 11.15 4.16
CA ARG A 267 18.85 11.77 3.93
C ARG A 267 18.39 12.56 5.16
N LEU A 268 18.97 13.76 5.36
CA LEU A 268 18.64 14.62 6.51
C LEU A 268 17.22 15.16 6.49
N ALA A 269 16.71 15.52 5.31
CA ALA A 269 15.36 16.03 5.16
C ALA A 269 14.32 15.02 5.67
N ASP A 270 14.51 13.73 5.35
CA ASP A 270 13.65 12.66 5.83
C ASP A 270 13.79 12.43 7.35
N CYS A 271 15.01 12.54 7.89
CA CYS A 271 15.22 12.49 9.34
C CYS A 271 14.45 13.61 10.06
N ALA A 272 14.50 14.84 9.53
CA ALA A 272 13.79 15.98 10.09
C ALA A 272 12.27 15.82 9.94
N ASN A 273 11.78 15.35 8.79
CA ASN A 273 10.36 15.08 8.56
C ASN A 273 9.80 14.00 9.48
N LEU A 274 10.60 12.98 9.78
CA LEU A 274 10.23 11.92 10.71
C LEU A 274 10.15 12.42 12.16
N VAL A 275 11.08 13.30 12.55
CA VAL A 275 11.02 14.02 13.83
C VAL A 275 9.78 14.93 13.90
N ARG A 276 9.48 15.68 12.83
CA ARG A 276 8.26 16.50 12.71
C ARG A 276 7.01 15.65 12.88
N LEU A 277 6.96 14.49 12.22
CA LEU A 277 5.85 13.54 12.34
C LEU A 277 5.67 13.08 13.79
N GLN A 278 6.75 12.67 14.46
CA GLN A 278 6.68 12.25 15.86
C GLN A 278 6.15 13.37 16.77
N LYS A 279 6.60 14.60 16.55
CA LYS A 279 6.16 15.77 17.30
C LYS A 279 4.67 16.05 17.09
N THR A 280 4.15 15.86 15.87
CA THR A 280 2.73 16.01 15.55
C THR A 280 1.89 14.96 16.28
N LEU A 281 2.37 13.71 16.37
CA LEU A 281 1.65 12.61 17.02
C LEU A 281 1.77 12.60 18.54
N CYS A 282 2.91 13.06 19.09
CA CYS A 282 3.17 13.12 20.52
C CYS A 282 3.61 14.55 20.92
N PRO A 283 2.66 15.42 21.27
CA PRO A 283 2.94 16.83 21.58
C PRO A 283 3.81 17.05 22.82
N ASN A 284 3.90 16.07 23.73
CA ASN A 284 4.60 16.10 25.02
C ASN A 284 6.12 16.36 24.94
N TRP A 285 6.67 16.45 23.74
CA TRP A 285 8.05 16.84 23.53
C TRP A 285 8.29 18.30 23.94
N ARG A 286 9.23 18.53 24.85
CA ARG A 286 9.67 19.85 25.34
C ARG A 286 10.19 20.84 24.27
N VAL A 287 10.51 20.42 23.04
CA VAL A 287 11.00 21.32 21.97
C VAL A 287 9.85 21.75 21.08
N THR A 288 9.71 23.06 20.94
CA THR A 288 8.94 23.70 19.88
C THR A 288 9.78 23.70 18.60
N ILE A 289 9.31 22.99 17.58
CA ILE A 289 9.90 23.09 16.23
C ILE A 289 9.28 24.32 15.56
N ALA A 290 10.09 25.33 15.30
CA ALA A 290 9.64 26.48 14.52
C ALA A 290 9.61 26.14 13.02
N LYS A 291 8.70 26.73 12.26
CA LYS A 291 8.57 26.49 10.81
C LYS A 291 9.81 26.86 9.99
N GLY A 292 10.75 27.62 10.56
CA GLY A 292 12.01 28.03 9.93
C GLY A 292 13.26 27.34 10.46
N ASP A 293 13.14 26.33 11.32
CA ASP A 293 14.30 25.59 11.81
C ASP A 293 14.92 24.75 10.69
N THR A 294 16.27 24.77 10.62
CA THR A 294 17.02 23.94 9.67
C THR A 294 16.90 22.46 10.04
N ASP A 295 16.86 21.59 9.03
CA ASP A 295 16.71 20.15 9.21
C ASP A 295 17.80 19.56 10.12
N GLU A 296 19.04 20.05 9.99
CA GLU A 296 20.16 19.66 10.87
C GLU A 296 19.93 20.02 12.34
N LYS A 297 19.35 21.20 12.62
CA LYS A 297 19.09 21.65 13.98
C LYS A 297 18.02 20.76 14.63
N ILE A 298 16.95 20.47 13.90
CA ILE A 298 15.86 19.58 14.33
C ILE A 298 16.42 18.21 14.75
N VAL A 299 17.27 17.62 13.90
CA VAL A 299 17.89 16.32 14.19
C VAL A 299 18.87 16.38 15.37
N LYS A 300 19.71 17.42 15.45
CA LYS A 300 20.64 17.61 16.58
C LYS A 300 19.89 17.79 17.91
N ASP A 301 18.78 18.53 17.91
CA ASP A 301 17.97 18.74 19.10
C ASP A 301 17.27 17.45 19.55
N PHE A 302 16.80 16.64 18.60
CA PHE A 302 16.29 15.30 18.92
C PHE A 302 17.35 14.40 19.58
N ILE A 303 18.55 14.35 19.00
CA ILE A 303 19.66 13.52 19.52
C ILE A 303 20.06 13.95 20.94
N LYS A 304 20.11 15.27 21.20
CA LYS A 304 20.45 15.81 22.53
C LYS A 304 19.45 15.40 23.60
N GLN A 305 18.16 15.36 23.26
CA GLN A 305 17.10 15.07 24.22
C GLN A 305 16.86 13.58 24.42
N ASN A 306 16.97 12.80 23.36
CA ASN A 306 16.84 11.35 23.42
C ASN A 306 18.20 10.67 23.53
N ALA A 307 18.98 11.05 24.55
CA ALA A 307 20.29 10.45 24.82
C ALA A 307 20.21 8.91 25.00
N ARG A 308 19.08 8.40 25.49
CA ARG A 308 18.75 6.97 25.60
C ARG A 308 18.83 6.19 24.28
N PHE A 309 18.64 6.85 23.14
CA PHE A 309 18.62 6.20 21.82
C PHE A 309 19.94 6.35 21.06
N ARG A 310 20.96 6.95 21.68
CA ARG A 310 22.25 7.24 21.02
C ARG A 310 22.94 5.98 20.50
N GLU A 311 22.85 4.88 21.26
CA GLU A 311 23.41 3.57 20.87
C GLU A 311 22.74 2.97 19.63
N GLN A 312 21.47 3.31 19.38
CA GLN A 312 20.71 2.80 18.23
C GLN A 312 20.94 3.62 16.96
N MET A 313 21.64 4.77 17.06
CA MET A 313 21.84 5.73 15.97
C MET A 313 23.31 6.03 15.62
N PRO A 314 24.20 5.01 15.47
CA PRO A 314 25.61 5.26 15.21
C PRO A 314 25.88 5.87 13.82
N ASP A 315 25.16 5.42 12.78
CA ASP A 315 25.35 5.88 11.41
C ASP A 315 24.88 7.35 11.26
N LEU A 316 23.77 7.72 11.90
CA LEU A 316 23.28 9.09 11.92
C LEU A 316 24.27 10.03 12.63
N LEU A 317 24.84 9.63 13.76
CA LEU A 317 25.83 10.43 14.48
C LEU A 317 27.11 10.64 13.66
N ASN A 318 27.57 9.58 12.99
CA ASN A 318 28.73 9.66 12.09
C ASN A 318 28.46 10.61 10.93
N PHE A 319 27.25 10.55 10.35
CA PHE A 319 26.86 11.44 9.27
C PHE A 319 26.76 12.91 9.73
N VAL A 320 26.13 13.18 10.88
CA VAL A 320 25.96 14.55 11.40
C VAL A 320 27.29 15.19 11.83
N ASN A 321 28.22 14.40 12.35
CA ASN A 321 29.51 14.91 12.83
C ASN A 321 30.58 14.98 11.74
N ASN A 322 30.65 13.97 10.87
CA ASN A 322 31.77 13.79 9.93
C ASN A 322 31.33 13.86 8.46
N GLY A 323 30.02 13.89 8.16
CA GLY A 323 29.50 13.83 6.79
C GLY A 323 29.70 12.48 6.10
N VAL A 324 30.15 11.45 6.83
CA VAL A 324 30.48 10.15 6.25
C VAL A 324 29.23 9.30 6.09
N LEU A 325 28.96 8.88 4.85
CA LEU A 325 27.88 7.96 4.52
C LEU A 325 28.29 6.52 4.84
N LYS A 326 27.31 5.68 5.19
CA LYS A 326 27.53 4.24 5.30
C LYS A 326 27.92 3.72 3.91
N ALA A 327 29.08 3.09 3.79
CA ALA A 327 29.47 2.42 2.55
C ALA A 327 28.33 1.47 2.14
N GLN A 328 27.80 1.63 0.93
CA GLN A 328 26.69 0.83 0.41
C GLN A 328 27.12 -0.63 0.20
N ASN A 329 27.24 -1.41 1.28
CA ASN A 329 27.16 -2.85 1.19
C ASN A 329 25.69 -3.23 1.40
N THR A 330 25.16 -3.95 0.40
CA THR A 330 23.81 -4.54 0.32
C THR A 330 22.64 -3.63 -0.08
N VAL A 331 22.72 -2.96 -1.23
CA VAL A 331 21.61 -3.17 -2.17
C VAL A 331 21.84 -4.57 -2.71
N VAL A 332 21.05 -5.52 -2.23
CA VAL A 332 20.95 -6.85 -2.82
C VAL A 332 20.51 -6.66 -4.27
N LYS A 333 21.48 -6.49 -5.17
CA LYS A 333 21.41 -7.09 -6.50
C LYS A 333 21.24 -8.58 -6.23
N LYS A 334 20.01 -9.02 -5.95
CA LYS A 334 19.60 -10.41 -6.18
C LYS A 334 19.70 -10.52 -7.69
N THR A 335 20.91 -10.88 -8.10
CA THR A 335 21.28 -11.38 -9.41
C THR A 335 20.15 -12.29 -9.84
N ARG A 336 19.36 -11.82 -10.80
CA ARG A 336 18.72 -12.75 -11.72
C ARG A 336 19.88 -13.54 -12.33
N ILE A 337 19.96 -14.80 -11.92
CA ILE A 337 20.71 -15.84 -12.61
C ILE A 337 20.33 -15.71 -14.09
N GLY A 338 21.32 -15.36 -14.94
CA GLY A 338 21.18 -15.44 -16.40
C GLY A 338 20.93 -14.14 -17.18
N ARG A 339 21.42 -12.96 -16.78
CA ARG A 339 21.62 -11.86 -17.74
C ARG A 339 23.07 -11.42 -17.80
N ARG A 340 23.72 -11.69 -18.94
CA ARG A 340 24.97 -11.05 -19.35
C ARG A 340 24.84 -9.53 -19.19
N PRO A 341 25.88 -8.81 -18.73
CA PRO A 341 25.86 -7.35 -18.75
C PRO A 341 25.69 -6.89 -20.19
N ASP A 342 24.56 -6.26 -20.48
CA ASP A 342 24.27 -5.72 -21.81
C ASP A 342 24.97 -4.36 -21.92
N ASN A 343 26.20 -4.36 -22.46
CA ASN A 343 27.01 -3.16 -22.71
C ASN A 343 26.41 -2.23 -23.80
N ARG A 344 25.16 -2.45 -24.23
CA ARG A 344 24.50 -1.74 -25.34
C ARG A 344 23.65 -0.53 -24.93
N LYS A 345 23.84 0.04 -23.74
CA LYS A 345 23.02 1.16 -23.25
C LYS A 345 23.67 2.54 -23.46
N ALA A 346 24.18 2.81 -24.66
CA ALA A 346 24.29 4.20 -25.08
C ALA A 346 22.90 4.65 -25.57
N PRO A 347 22.28 5.69 -25.00
CA PRO A 347 21.05 6.24 -25.55
C PRO A 347 21.30 6.66 -27.01
N ILE A 348 20.42 6.21 -27.91
CA ILE A 348 20.52 6.52 -29.34
C ILE A 348 20.11 7.98 -29.54
N ASN A 349 21.11 8.85 -29.65
CA ASN A 349 20.92 10.27 -29.96
C ASN A 349 21.04 10.51 -31.47
N ALA A 350 20.53 11.64 -31.96
CA ALA A 350 20.59 12.01 -33.38
C ALA A 350 22.03 12.05 -33.93
N SER A 351 23.00 12.37 -33.08
CA SER A 351 24.44 12.33 -33.37
C SER A 351 25.01 10.91 -33.38
N ASN A 352 24.46 10.01 -32.55
CA ASN A 352 24.98 8.67 -32.35
C ASN A 352 24.42 7.65 -33.36
N ILE A 353 23.21 7.88 -33.89
CA ILE A 353 22.51 6.94 -34.78
C ILE A 353 23.27 6.65 -36.09
N ARG A 354 24.21 7.52 -36.48
CA ARG A 354 25.01 7.42 -37.72
C ARG A 354 26.46 6.98 -37.50
N GLY A 355 26.92 6.87 -36.25
CA GLY A 355 28.31 6.56 -35.91
C GLY A 355 28.49 5.17 -35.31
N GLU A 356 29.74 4.78 -35.07
CA GLU A 356 30.11 3.47 -34.50
C GLU A 356 29.62 3.26 -33.07
N ALA A 357 29.35 4.35 -32.34
CA ALA A 357 28.73 4.28 -31.01
C ALA A 357 27.21 4.06 -31.07
N GLY A 358 26.63 4.02 -32.29
CA GLY A 358 25.22 3.79 -32.57
C GLY A 358 24.86 2.30 -32.63
N PRO A 359 23.60 1.99 -32.99
CA PRO A 359 23.11 0.60 -32.99
C PRO A 359 23.80 -0.31 -34.00
N LEU A 360 24.48 0.25 -35.01
CA LEU A 360 25.15 -0.48 -36.07
C LEU A 360 26.63 -0.79 -35.77
N GLY A 361 27.26 -0.14 -34.78
CA GLY A 361 28.66 -0.42 -34.48
C GLY A 361 29.58 -0.17 -35.67
N GLU A 362 30.54 -1.06 -35.88
CA GLU A 362 31.48 -1.05 -37.00
C GLU A 362 30.80 -1.16 -38.38
N LEU A 363 29.58 -1.72 -38.46
CA LEU A 363 28.80 -1.84 -39.70
C LEU A 363 28.32 -0.48 -40.22
N SER A 364 28.41 0.60 -39.43
CA SER A 364 28.12 1.96 -39.92
C SER A 364 29.09 2.41 -41.03
N LYS A 365 30.27 1.78 -41.14
CA LYS A 365 31.23 2.04 -42.21
C LYS A 365 30.80 1.41 -43.55
N GLU A 366 30.07 0.30 -43.50
CA GLU A 366 29.60 -0.42 -44.69
C GLU A 366 28.23 0.07 -45.16
N TYR A 367 27.36 0.47 -44.22
CA TYR A 367 25.97 0.86 -44.51
C TYR A 367 25.68 2.30 -44.12
N SER A 368 25.34 3.13 -45.11
CA SER A 368 24.91 4.52 -44.87
C SER A 368 23.49 4.58 -44.30
N VAL A 369 23.33 5.13 -43.10
CA VAL A 369 22.00 5.29 -42.45
C VAL A 369 21.43 6.67 -42.74
N LYS A 370 20.32 6.72 -43.48
CA LYS A 370 19.54 7.95 -43.68
C LYS A 370 18.37 7.98 -42.69
N VAL A 371 18.35 9.00 -41.83
CA VAL A 371 17.19 9.29 -40.98
C VAL A 371 16.15 9.99 -41.84
N VAL A 372 15.12 9.25 -42.27
CA VAL A 372 13.97 9.82 -43.00
C VAL A 372 12.96 10.30 -41.95
N LYS A 373 12.70 11.62 -41.90
CA LYS A 373 11.55 12.14 -41.15
C LYS A 373 10.30 11.62 -41.85
N SER A 374 9.41 10.94 -41.13
CA SER A 374 8.10 10.56 -41.65
C SER A 374 7.37 11.83 -42.08
N GLU A 375 6.98 11.91 -43.35
CA GLU A 375 6.14 12.97 -43.91
C GLU A 375 4.80 13.01 -43.17
N GLY A 376 4.74 13.84 -42.12
CA GLY A 376 3.55 13.93 -41.28
C GLY A 376 3.62 15.04 -40.22
N SER A 377 4.60 15.94 -40.32
CA SER A 377 4.72 17.10 -39.44
C SER A 377 5.03 18.35 -40.25
N GLU A 378 3.98 18.93 -40.83
CA GLU A 378 3.65 20.37 -40.94
C GLU A 378 2.85 20.69 -42.23
N SER A 379 1.55 20.92 -41.99
CA SER A 379 0.54 21.71 -42.69
C SER A 379 0.81 22.27 -44.10
N GLU A 380 -0.10 21.95 -45.04
CA GLU A 380 -0.72 22.94 -45.94
C GLU A 380 -2.10 22.47 -46.45
N ARG A 381 -3.03 23.41 -46.54
CA ARG A 381 -4.44 23.22 -46.96
C ARG A 381 -4.51 22.85 -48.44
N GLY A 382 -5.17 21.74 -48.78
CA GLY A 382 -5.47 21.39 -50.17
C GLY A 382 -6.55 20.31 -50.28
N SER A 383 -7.59 20.58 -51.05
CA SER A 383 -8.81 19.78 -51.19
C SER A 383 -8.58 18.37 -51.75
N GLY A 384 -9.10 17.35 -51.07
CA GLY A 384 -9.01 15.95 -51.50
C GLY A 384 -10.24 15.15 -51.08
N ARG A 385 -11.24 15.14 -51.96
CA ARG A 385 -12.56 14.50 -51.88
C ARG A 385 -12.48 13.01 -51.48
N TRP A 386 -12.87 12.67 -50.25
CA TRP A 386 -13.10 11.28 -49.84
C TRP A 386 -14.41 10.76 -50.44
N LYS A 387 -14.30 9.79 -51.36
CA LYS A 387 -15.44 8.99 -51.85
C LYS A 387 -15.79 7.93 -50.81
N ASN A 388 -16.99 8.02 -50.25
CA ASN A 388 -17.60 6.97 -49.43
C ASN A 388 -17.67 5.65 -50.22
N ARG A 389 -17.05 4.59 -49.68
CA ARG A 389 -17.36 3.21 -50.06
C ARG A 389 -18.71 2.83 -49.43
N LYS A 390 -19.70 2.51 -50.28
CA LYS A 390 -20.96 1.90 -49.88
C LYS A 390 -20.71 0.49 -49.30
N PRO A 391 -21.51 0.03 -48.32
CA PRO A 391 -21.51 -1.36 -47.90
C PRO A 391 -22.24 -2.22 -48.94
N LYS A 392 -21.73 -3.41 -49.22
CA LYS A 392 -22.44 -4.46 -49.99
C LYS A 392 -23.40 -5.18 -49.05
N SER A 393 -24.69 -5.01 -49.32
CA SER A 393 -25.75 -5.97 -49.01
C SER A 393 -25.76 -7.04 -50.09
N ASP A 394 -25.86 -8.31 -49.69
CA ASP A 394 -26.56 -9.32 -50.48
C ASP A 394 -27.35 -10.18 -49.48
N ASP A 395 -28.62 -10.36 -49.84
CA ASP A 395 -29.74 -10.85 -49.05
C ASP A 395 -29.85 -12.39 -49.02
N ASN A 396 -30.54 -12.84 -47.97
CA ASN A 396 -31.46 -13.97 -47.86
C ASN A 396 -31.17 -15.30 -48.56
N ASP A 397 -31.15 -16.36 -47.74
CA ASP A 397 -32.11 -17.45 -47.94
C ASP A 397 -32.69 -17.89 -46.59
N SER A 398 -34.02 -17.88 -46.57
CA SER A 398 -34.92 -18.34 -45.53
C SER A 398 -35.38 -19.78 -45.80
N GLU A 399 -36.05 -20.36 -44.80
CA GLU A 399 -36.85 -21.61 -44.80
C GLU A 399 -36.09 -22.90 -44.42
N ASN A 400 -36.59 -23.78 -43.55
CA ASN A 400 -37.74 -23.83 -42.64
C ASN A 400 -37.60 -25.14 -41.82
N LYS A 401 -38.10 -25.13 -40.57
CA LYS A 401 -38.74 -26.26 -39.82
C LYS A 401 -37.87 -27.50 -39.49
N ASP A 402 -37.98 -28.16 -38.34
CA ASP A 402 -39.09 -28.34 -37.38
C ASP A 402 -38.71 -28.02 -35.92
#